data_AF-X0YU70-F1
#
_entry.id   AF-X0YU70-F1
#
_cell.length_a   1.000
_cell.length_b   1.000
_cell.length_c   1.000
_cell.angle_alpha   90.00
_cell.angle_beta   90.00
_cell.angle_gamma   90.00
#
_symmetry.space_group_name_H-M   'P 1'
#
loop_
_entity.id
_entity.type
_entity.pdbx_description
1 polymer ?
#
loop_
_entity_poly.entity_id
_entity_poly.type
_entity_poly.pdbx_seq_one_letter_code
_entity_poly.pdbx_strand_id
1 'polypeptide(L)'
;MWLLWLASEYVLITRDTNFLNEEILTYPIYGKKTRKAIVRDLLLLCYERFINITGVGKHGLQRLSNGDWNDGVVVGHVPVEKYMEVRKVAETILNSAMATYVLVNYAEMLNFYGDNDTAGEALEYANSLRNAILKQWTGRWFKRAWLTED
;
A
#
# COMPACT_ATOMS: atom_id res chain seq x y z
N MET A 1 0.79 -0.49 3.52
CA MET A 1 -0.59 0.02 3.72
C MET A 1 -0.98 0.15 5.19
N TRP A 2 -0.95 -0.91 6.01
CA TRP A 2 -1.32 -0.82 7.43
C TRP A 2 -0.62 0.29 8.22
N LEU A 3 0.71 0.44 8.05
CA LEU A 3 1.47 1.50 8.71
C LEU A 3 1.03 2.91 8.28
N LEU A 4 0.84 3.12 6.97
CA LEU A 4 0.34 4.41 6.46
C LEU A 4 -1.04 4.72 7.01
N TRP A 5 -1.92 3.73 7.09
CA TRP A 5 -3.25 3.89 7.67
C TRP A 5 -3.16 4.34 9.13
N LEU A 6 -2.44 3.57 9.96
CA LEU A 6 -2.30 3.86 11.39
C LEU A 6 -1.72 5.24 11.64
N ALA A 7 -0.64 5.61 10.94
CA ALA A 7 0.00 6.91 11.11
C ALA A 7 -0.95 8.06 10.70
N SER A 8 -1.67 7.88 9.58
CA SER A 8 -2.62 8.90 9.10
C SER A 8 -3.74 9.12 10.10
N GLU A 9 -4.37 8.06 10.60
CA GLU A 9 -5.43 8.18 11.61
C GLU A 9 -4.91 8.78 12.91
N TYR A 10 -3.75 8.33 13.39
CA TYR A 10 -3.15 8.89 14.59
C TYR A 10 -2.99 10.41 14.47
N VAL A 11 -2.30 10.89 13.44
CA VAL A 11 -2.03 12.32 13.24
C VAL A 11 -3.32 13.12 13.02
N LEU A 12 -4.25 12.62 12.20
CA LEU A 12 -5.49 13.34 11.90
C LEU A 12 -6.42 13.45 13.12
N ILE A 13 -6.47 12.42 13.97
CA ILE A 13 -7.31 12.39 15.18
C ILE A 13 -6.68 13.24 16.28
N THR A 14 -5.38 13.08 16.55
CA THR A 14 -4.71 13.77 17.66
C THR A 14 -4.25 15.18 17.30
N ARG A 15 -4.17 15.49 15.99
CA ARG A 15 -3.56 16.70 15.43
C ARG A 15 -2.07 16.83 15.76
N ASP A 16 -1.43 15.76 16.20
CA ASP A 16 -0.01 15.77 16.54
C ASP A 16 0.86 15.63 15.29
N THR A 17 1.15 16.75 14.65
CA THR A 17 2.08 16.80 13.52
C THR A 17 3.55 16.67 13.95
N ASN A 18 3.87 16.86 15.23
CA ASN A 18 5.25 16.73 15.70
C ASN A 18 5.72 15.28 15.63
N PHE A 19 4.80 14.32 15.82
CA PHE A 19 5.05 12.89 15.60
C PHE A 19 5.73 12.60 14.25
N LEU A 20 5.33 13.29 13.18
CA LEU A 20 5.92 13.10 11.84
C LEU A 20 7.40 13.51 11.75
N ASN A 21 7.86 14.35 12.67
CA ASN A 21 9.23 14.84 12.77
C ASN A 21 10.08 14.09 13.79
N GLU A 22 9.51 13.09 14.47
CA GLU A 22 10.26 12.30 15.43
C GLU A 22 11.34 11.46 14.74
N GLU A 23 12.50 11.40 15.39
CA GLU A 23 13.60 10.54 14.99
C GLU A 23 13.52 9.20 15.73
N ILE A 24 13.33 8.11 14.98
CA ILE A 24 13.21 6.75 15.53
C ILE A 24 14.32 5.82 15.03
N LEU A 25 14.57 4.74 15.76
CA LEU A 25 15.52 3.70 15.35
C LEU A 25 14.91 2.79 14.28
N THR A 26 15.68 2.46 13.24
CA THR A 26 15.29 1.48 12.22
C THR A 26 15.97 0.14 12.45
N TYR A 27 15.35 -0.97 12.07
CA TYR A 27 15.93 -2.31 12.21
C TYR A 27 17.29 -2.45 11.47
N PRO A 28 18.30 -3.09 12.09
CA PRO A 28 18.30 -3.62 13.45
C PRO A 28 18.38 -2.51 14.51
N ILE A 29 17.62 -2.64 15.59
CA ILE A 29 17.57 -1.60 16.65
C ILE A 29 18.79 -1.62 17.58
N TYR A 30 19.60 -2.68 17.55
CA TYR A 30 20.83 -2.81 18.34
C TYR A 30 22.06 -3.08 17.46
N GLY A 31 23.22 -2.64 17.94
CA GLY A 31 24.53 -2.92 17.34
C GLY A 31 25.03 -1.86 16.37
N LYS A 32 26.18 -2.11 15.74
CA LYS A 32 26.89 -1.13 14.90
C LYS A 32 26.14 -0.74 13.61
N LYS A 33 25.09 -1.48 13.25
CA LYS A 33 24.27 -1.24 12.05
C LYS A 33 22.98 -0.47 12.37
N THR A 34 22.73 -0.12 13.64
CA THR A 34 21.58 0.70 14.02
C THR A 34 21.62 2.03 13.30
N ARG A 35 20.49 2.42 12.72
CA ARG A 35 20.30 3.71 12.07
C ARG A 35 19.10 4.41 12.67
N LYS A 36 19.03 5.71 12.45
CA LYS A 36 17.88 6.53 12.78
C LYS A 36 17.26 7.08 11.50
N ALA A 37 15.97 7.33 11.54
CA ALA A 37 15.23 7.96 10.46
C ALA A 37 14.07 8.77 11.03
N ILE A 38 13.64 9.78 10.28
CA ILE A 38 12.46 10.57 10.62
C ILE A 38 11.21 9.78 10.22
N VAL A 39 10.17 9.81 11.06
CA VAL A 39 8.91 9.09 10.82
C VAL A 39 8.35 9.38 9.43
N ARG A 40 8.21 10.64 9.03
CA ARG A 40 7.67 11.00 7.70
C ARG A 40 8.47 10.41 6.54
N ASP A 41 9.80 10.34 6.65
CA ASP A 41 10.67 9.80 5.61
C ASP A 41 10.47 8.29 5.46
N LEU A 42 10.21 7.59 6.58
CA LEU A 42 9.87 6.16 6.56
C LEU A 42 8.48 5.88 5.97
N LEU A 43 7.50 6.76 6.24
CA LEU A 43 6.17 6.68 5.63
C LEU A 43 6.27 6.92 4.12
N LEU A 44 7.00 7.95 3.68
CA LEU A 44 7.26 8.23 2.28
C LEU A 44 7.94 7.04 1.59
N LEU A 45 8.99 6.47 2.19
CA LEU A 45 9.66 5.27 1.66
C LEU A 45 8.70 4.08 1.51
N CYS A 46 7.76 3.92 2.46
CA CYS A 46 6.75 2.88 2.39
C CYS A 46 5.75 3.13 1.24
N TYR A 47 5.33 4.38 1.04
CA TYR A 47 4.49 4.80 -0.08
C TYR A 47 5.20 4.60 -1.43
N GLU A 48 6.42 5.11 -1.59
CA GLU A 48 7.21 4.98 -2.81
C GLU A 48 7.47 3.52 -3.18
N ARG A 49 7.82 2.66 -2.20
CA ARG A 49 7.97 1.22 -2.45
C ARG A 49 6.66 0.59 -2.90
N PHE A 50 5.54 1.00 -2.32
CA PHE A 50 4.24 0.47 -2.68
C PHE A 50 3.86 0.82 -4.13
N ILE A 51 4.09 2.06 -4.57
CA ILE A 51 3.71 2.50 -5.93
C ILE A 51 4.73 2.12 -7.00
N ASN A 52 6.04 2.14 -6.68
CA ASN A 52 7.10 1.97 -7.68
C ASN A 52 7.69 0.56 -7.71
N ILE A 53 7.79 -0.11 -6.56
CA ILE A 53 8.42 -1.43 -6.47
C ILE A 53 7.37 -2.55 -6.50
N THR A 54 6.32 -2.45 -5.69
CA THR A 54 5.18 -3.39 -5.80
C THR A 54 4.37 -3.05 -7.04
N GLY A 55 3.93 -1.79 -7.15
CA GLY A 55 3.21 -1.25 -8.30
C GLY A 55 1.95 -2.02 -8.69
N VAL A 56 1.51 -1.76 -9.92
CA VAL A 56 0.32 -2.39 -10.50
C VAL A 56 0.68 -3.49 -11.51
N GLY A 57 -0.27 -4.37 -11.80
CA GLY A 57 -0.17 -5.31 -12.90
C GLY A 57 -0.91 -4.82 -14.15
N LYS A 58 -1.21 -5.76 -15.05
CA LYS A 58 -1.79 -5.51 -16.37
C LYS A 58 -3.18 -4.88 -16.31
N HIS A 59 -3.94 -5.14 -15.24
CA HIS A 59 -5.29 -4.60 -15.07
C HIS A 59 -5.32 -3.27 -14.33
N GLY A 60 -4.16 -2.70 -13.98
CA GLY A 60 -4.03 -1.47 -13.21
C GLY A 60 -4.38 -1.65 -11.73
N LEU A 61 -4.41 -2.89 -11.25
CA LEU A 61 -4.65 -3.22 -9.84
C LEU A 61 -3.31 -3.43 -9.14
N GLN A 62 -3.28 -3.23 -7.83
CA GLN A 62 -2.09 -3.48 -7.04
C GLN A 62 -1.67 -4.95 -7.14
N ARG A 63 -0.37 -5.19 -7.36
CA ARG A 63 0.17 -6.55 -7.37
C ARG A 63 -0.06 -7.25 -6.04
N LEU A 64 -0.37 -8.54 -6.12
CA LEU A 64 -0.54 -9.44 -4.98
C LEU A 64 0.80 -9.75 -4.31
N SER A 65 1.90 -9.80 -5.07
CA SER A 65 3.21 -10.22 -4.56
C SER A 65 3.11 -11.60 -3.90
N ASN A 66 3.47 -11.74 -2.62
CA ASN A 66 3.44 -13.00 -1.90
C ASN A 66 2.05 -13.38 -1.34
N GLY A 67 1.10 -12.44 -1.33
CA GLY A 67 -0.21 -12.59 -0.68
C GLY A 67 -0.80 -11.24 -0.30
N ASP A 68 -2.02 -11.27 0.22
CA ASP A 68 -2.64 -10.10 0.85
C ASP A 68 -3.05 -10.46 2.28
N TRP A 69 -3.98 -9.70 2.87
CA TRP A 69 -4.46 -9.97 4.23
C TRP A 69 -4.93 -11.41 4.45
N ASN A 70 -5.41 -12.09 3.40
CA ASN A 70 -5.72 -13.51 3.46
C ASN A 70 -4.55 -14.31 2.87
N ASP A 71 -3.69 -14.87 3.73
CA ASP A 71 -2.54 -15.70 3.33
C ASP A 71 -2.94 -16.84 2.38
N GLY A 72 -4.14 -17.38 2.55
CA GLY A 72 -4.67 -18.47 1.75
C GLY A 72 -4.83 -18.13 0.27
N VAL A 73 -4.91 -16.86 -0.11
CA VAL A 73 -5.04 -16.43 -1.52
C VAL A 73 -3.88 -16.94 -2.39
N VAL A 74 -2.71 -17.17 -1.78
CA VAL A 74 -1.57 -17.87 -2.39
C VAL A 74 -1.24 -19.16 -1.64
N VAL A 75 -0.96 -19.07 -0.33
CA VAL A 75 -0.32 -20.15 0.45
C VAL A 75 -1.25 -21.33 0.80
N GLY A 76 -2.48 -21.35 0.25
CA GLY A 76 -3.41 -22.48 0.40
C GLY A 76 -4.18 -22.88 -0.86
N HIS A 77 -4.38 -21.96 -1.81
CA HIS A 77 -5.18 -22.21 -3.01
C HIS A 77 -4.36 -22.30 -4.30
N VAL A 78 -3.06 -22.01 -4.24
CA VAL A 78 -2.14 -22.11 -5.38
C VAL A 78 -1.17 -23.27 -5.14
N PRO A 79 -0.91 -24.14 -6.14
CA PRO A 79 0.15 -25.14 -6.04
C PRO A 79 1.53 -24.49 -5.86
N VAL A 80 2.39 -25.09 -5.03
CA VAL A 80 3.70 -24.52 -4.66
C VAL A 80 4.57 -24.21 -5.88
N GLU A 81 4.54 -25.09 -6.88
CA GLU A 81 5.25 -24.95 -8.15
C GLU A 81 4.84 -23.71 -8.96
N LYS A 82 3.65 -23.14 -8.70
CA LYS A 82 3.14 -21.93 -9.37
C LYS A 82 3.38 -20.64 -8.60
N TYR A 83 3.92 -20.69 -7.38
CA TYR A 83 4.12 -19.48 -6.55
C TYR A 83 4.95 -18.41 -7.25
N MET A 84 6.01 -18.80 -7.95
CA MET A 84 6.89 -17.85 -8.63
C MET A 84 6.23 -17.18 -9.83
N GLU A 85 5.31 -17.85 -10.50
CA GLU A 85 4.52 -17.28 -11.59
C GLU A 85 3.51 -16.29 -11.04
N VAL A 86 2.69 -16.72 -10.06
CA VAL A 86 1.70 -15.87 -9.39
C VAL A 86 2.35 -14.61 -8.81
N ARG A 87 3.50 -14.72 -8.13
CA ARG A 87 4.20 -13.54 -7.57
C ARG A 87 4.59 -12.49 -8.60
N LYS A 88 4.80 -12.87 -9.87
CA LYS A 88 5.21 -11.95 -10.93
C LYS A 88 4.02 -11.16 -11.50
N VAL A 89 2.90 -11.84 -11.69
CA VAL A 89 1.79 -11.31 -12.50
C VAL A 89 0.51 -11.04 -11.71
N ALA A 90 0.34 -11.66 -10.54
CA ALA A 90 -0.92 -11.61 -9.84
C ALA A 90 -1.23 -10.22 -9.28
N GLU A 91 -2.50 -9.87 -9.34
CA GLU A 91 -3.08 -8.63 -8.87
C GLU A 91 -4.24 -8.93 -7.91
N THR A 92 -4.49 -8.04 -6.96
CA THR A 92 -5.56 -8.25 -5.97
C THR A 92 -6.43 -7.02 -5.83
N ILE A 93 -7.74 -7.27 -5.86
CA ILE A 93 -8.74 -6.24 -5.65
C ILE A 93 -8.71 -5.79 -4.18
N LEU A 94 -8.38 -6.68 -3.25
CA LEU A 94 -8.34 -6.36 -1.82
C LEU A 94 -7.26 -5.31 -1.50
N ASN A 95 -6.01 -5.52 -1.91
CA ASN A 95 -4.96 -4.52 -1.66
C ASN A 95 -5.25 -3.22 -2.42
N SER A 96 -5.80 -3.32 -3.63
CA SER A 96 -6.21 -2.14 -4.40
C SER A 96 -7.26 -1.33 -3.64
N ALA A 97 -8.32 -1.98 -3.18
CA ALA A 97 -9.41 -1.34 -2.44
C ALA A 97 -8.91 -0.74 -1.11
N MET A 98 -8.12 -1.50 -0.34
CA MET A 98 -7.47 -1.01 0.86
C MET A 98 -6.63 0.23 0.56
N ALA A 99 -5.85 0.21 -0.52
CA ALA A 99 -5.03 1.35 -0.90
C ALA A 99 -5.86 2.58 -1.28
N THR A 100 -7.01 2.42 -1.95
CA THR A 100 -7.89 3.57 -2.22
C THR A 100 -8.38 4.26 -0.94
N TYR A 101 -8.61 3.51 0.14
CA TYR A 101 -9.03 4.07 1.42
C TYR A 101 -7.84 4.71 2.15
N VAL A 102 -6.74 3.96 2.28
CA VAL A 102 -5.58 4.41 3.04
C VAL A 102 -4.88 5.60 2.40
N LEU A 103 -4.74 5.64 1.08
CA LEU A 103 -4.05 6.74 0.39
C LEU A 103 -4.84 8.04 0.43
N VAL A 104 -6.17 8.00 0.53
CA VAL A 104 -6.98 9.20 0.78
C VAL A 104 -6.68 9.78 2.17
N ASN A 105 -6.65 8.92 3.21
CA ASN A 105 -6.29 9.35 4.56
C ASN A 105 -4.83 9.84 4.63
N TYR A 106 -3.92 9.18 3.92
CA TYR A 106 -2.52 9.58 3.83
C TYR A 106 -2.36 10.94 3.16
N ALA A 107 -3.06 11.17 2.04
CA ALA A 107 -3.08 12.48 1.38
C ALA A 107 -3.66 13.57 2.29
N GLU A 108 -4.72 13.29 3.05
CA GLU A 108 -5.27 14.25 4.01
C GLU A 108 -4.28 14.59 5.13
N MET A 109 -3.58 13.59 5.69
CA MET A 109 -2.53 13.80 6.68
C MET A 109 -1.38 14.65 6.10
N LEU A 110 -0.95 14.36 4.88
CA LEU A 110 0.12 15.12 4.21
C LEU A 110 -0.28 16.57 3.95
N ASN A 111 -1.49 16.82 3.44
CA ASN A 111 -2.03 18.18 3.30
C ASN A 111 -2.10 18.91 4.65
N PHE A 112 -2.55 18.24 5.71
CA PHE A 112 -2.61 18.81 7.05
C PHE A 112 -1.22 19.18 7.59
N TYR A 113 -0.21 18.36 7.27
CA TYR A 113 1.18 18.63 7.59
C TYR A 113 1.81 19.75 6.72
N GLY A 114 1.31 19.95 5.50
CA GLY A 114 1.77 20.95 4.53
C GLY A 114 2.53 20.39 3.33
N ASP A 115 2.55 19.06 3.14
CA ASP A 115 3.14 18.39 1.98
C ASP A 115 2.07 18.12 0.91
N ASN A 116 1.67 19.18 0.21
CA ASN A 116 0.56 19.13 -0.74
C ASN A 116 0.90 18.39 -2.04
N ASP A 117 2.18 18.37 -2.43
CA ASP A 117 2.62 17.73 -3.68
C ASP A 117 2.49 16.21 -3.56
N THR A 118 3.08 15.62 -2.51
CA THR A 118 2.97 14.17 -2.23
C THR A 118 1.51 13.77 -1.96
N ALA A 119 0.72 14.65 -1.33
CA ALA A 119 -0.70 14.41 -1.12
C ALA A 119 -1.48 14.31 -2.45
N GLY A 120 -1.17 15.17 -3.41
CA GLY A 120 -1.74 15.14 -4.76
C GLY A 120 -1.43 13.81 -5.46
N GLU A 121 -0.16 13.40 -5.46
CA GLU A 121 0.27 12.13 -6.06
C GLU A 121 -0.42 10.91 -5.42
N ALA A 122 -0.52 10.89 -4.09
CA ALA A 122 -1.19 9.82 -3.35
C ALA A 122 -2.69 9.74 -3.71
N LEU A 123 -3.36 10.89 -3.83
CA LEU A 123 -4.77 10.96 -4.20
C LEU A 123 -5.01 10.53 -5.66
N GLU A 124 -4.15 10.95 -6.58
CA GLU A 124 -4.21 10.53 -7.99
C GLU A 124 -4.03 9.01 -8.13
N TYR A 125 -3.05 8.45 -7.42
CA TYR A 125 -2.84 6.99 -7.40
C TYR A 125 -4.04 6.25 -6.78
N ALA A 126 -4.63 6.77 -5.71
CA ALA A 126 -5.86 6.20 -5.13
C ALA A 126 -7.03 6.19 -6.13
N ASN A 127 -7.18 7.26 -6.91
CA ASN A 127 -8.22 7.37 -7.94
C ASN A 127 -7.97 6.42 -9.12
N SER A 128 -6.72 6.24 -9.54
CA SER A 128 -6.38 5.29 -10.60
C SER A 128 -6.73 3.85 -10.21
N LEU A 129 -6.42 3.46 -8.98
CA LEU A 129 -6.81 2.17 -8.40
C LEU A 129 -8.34 2.03 -8.31
N ARG A 130 -9.05 3.07 -7.88
CA ARG A 130 -10.52 3.06 -7.82
C ARG A 130 -11.12 2.77 -9.20
N ASN A 131 -10.62 3.43 -10.24
CA ASN A 131 -11.05 3.18 -11.62
C ASN A 131 -10.72 1.75 -12.09
N ALA A 132 -9.55 1.22 -11.74
CA ALA A 132 -9.19 -0.15 -12.06
C ALA A 132 -10.09 -1.18 -11.37
N ILE A 133 -10.43 -0.96 -10.09
CA ILE A 133 -11.35 -1.80 -9.31
C ILE A 133 -12.75 -1.82 -9.91
N LEU A 134 -13.29 -0.65 -10.30
CA LEU A 134 -14.61 -0.56 -10.91
C LEU A 134 -14.75 -1.41 -12.17
N LYS A 135 -13.67 -1.53 -12.97
CA LYS A 135 -13.61 -2.41 -14.15
C LYS A 135 -13.65 -3.90 -13.81
N GLN A 136 -13.45 -4.28 -12.54
CA GLN A 136 -13.48 -5.68 -12.09
C GLN A 136 -14.84 -6.13 -11.56
N TRP A 137 -15.86 -5.27 -11.65
CA TRP A 137 -17.23 -5.62 -11.29
C TRP A 137 -17.80 -6.64 -12.28
N THR A 138 -18.31 -7.76 -11.76
CA THR A 138 -18.87 -8.84 -12.59
C THR A 138 -20.36 -8.67 -12.91
N GLY A 139 -20.97 -7.56 -12.47
CA GLY A 139 -22.42 -7.37 -12.47
C GLY A 139 -23.08 -7.69 -11.12
N ARG A 140 -22.39 -8.42 -10.23
CA ARG A 140 -22.94 -8.83 -8.92
C ARG A 140 -21.95 -8.74 -7.76
N TRP A 141 -20.65 -8.92 -8.02
CA TRP A 141 -19.58 -8.78 -7.03
C TRP A 141 -18.29 -8.34 -7.71
N PHE A 142 -17.31 -7.89 -6.94
CA PHE A 142 -15.96 -7.67 -7.46
C PHE A 142 -15.19 -8.99 -7.55
N LYS A 143 -14.36 -9.15 -8.59
CA LYS A 143 -13.34 -10.22 -8.60
C LYS A 143 -12.47 -10.14 -7.34
N ARG A 144 -11.95 -11.28 -6.88
CA ARG A 144 -11.08 -11.34 -5.70
C ARG A 144 -9.63 -10.99 -6.02
N ALA A 145 -9.12 -11.57 -7.11
CA ALA A 145 -7.76 -11.41 -7.60
C ALA A 145 -7.69 -11.86 -9.07
N TRP A 146 -6.61 -11.45 -9.75
CA TRP A 146 -6.10 -12.09 -10.94
C TRP A 146 -4.84 -12.86 -10.53
N LEU A 147 -4.80 -14.17 -10.76
CA LEU A 147 -3.62 -15.00 -10.45
C LEU A 147 -2.72 -15.20 -11.68
N THR A 148 -3.24 -14.85 -12.85
CA THR A 148 -2.65 -14.94 -14.19
C THR A 148 -2.88 -13.62 -14.93
N GLU A 149 -2.24 -13.42 -16.08
CA GLU A 149 -2.43 -12.22 -16.90
C GLU A 149 -3.73 -12.20 -17.72
N ASP A 150 -4.45 -13.32 -17.75
CA ASP A 150 -5.68 -13.56 -18.52
C ASP A 150 -6.91 -13.77 -17.64
#